data_AF-A0A4Q2ZDP1-F1
#
_entry.id   AF-A0A4Q2ZDP1-F1
#
_cell.length_a   1.000
_cell.length_b   1.000
_cell.length_c   1.000
_cell.angle_alpha   90.00
_cell.angle_beta   90.00
_cell.angle_gamma   90.00
#
_symmetry.space_group_name_H-M   'P 1'
#
loop_
_entity.id
_entity.type
_entity.pdbx_description
1 polymer ?
#
loop_
_entity_poly.entity_id
_entity_poly.type
_entity_poly.pdbx_seq_one_letter_code
_entity_poly.pdbx_strand_id
1 'polypeptide(L)'
;MTPVEYKAAWDAIPAMKWNRKERFDWQIKLLKEWAEKDLEGALKAAFAESWSSNRVVLVRGEAFNYHGAVVESIKNRPQDILKLVQDRKLGTLESSLLLQAWSVTWFQHDPKIYFSHLRGLKSGEFPLALNASFLQAEDFNTLTQVLDLAEDKVRQGVSMEGLQTWMMSRAASDFTKDELMDRLNTPDAQLRDYYILAMVQRATRSGLPARPEDISAHIREIPEDRRSHFAGLLLTFSDGNPGITQASLDHFVSENDWKYLGIIDASRVVQKMAEKADLTELAEWAATLPPREETNGMFRTGVEPFIRKSPEQAWEWIQEMNPGYWRDRALAEYSQVNLTVFNDPEKSAAALSQIRDPEVLKSAQVRRKGWEEGQDD
;
A
#
# COMPACT_ATOMS: atom_id res chain seq x y z
N MET A 1 1.66 13.43 48.93
CA MET A 1 2.97 14.03 48.61
C MET A 1 2.76 15.28 47.77
N THR A 2 3.64 16.26 47.86
CA THR A 2 3.70 17.42 46.96
C THR A 2 4.30 17.01 45.60
N PRO A 3 4.14 17.78 44.51
CA PRO A 3 4.78 17.48 43.23
C PRO A 3 6.31 17.32 43.33
N VAL A 4 6.95 18.11 44.20
CA VAL A 4 8.39 18.03 44.47
C VAL A 4 8.76 16.70 45.14
N GLU A 5 7.96 16.26 46.11
CA GLU A 5 8.16 14.98 46.78
C GLU A 5 7.96 13.80 45.82
N TYR A 6 6.98 13.86 44.90
CA TYR A 6 6.79 12.83 43.87
C TYR A 6 7.97 12.76 42.91
N LYS A 7 8.49 13.90 42.46
CA LYS A 7 9.68 13.95 41.61
C LYS A 7 10.91 13.37 42.31
N ALA A 8 11.13 13.73 43.57
CA ALA A 8 12.24 13.19 44.36
C ALA A 8 12.11 11.67 44.55
N ALA A 9 10.90 11.16 44.82
CA ALA A 9 10.64 9.73 44.91
C ALA A 9 10.90 9.01 43.58
N TRP A 10 10.50 9.61 42.45
CA TRP A 10 10.76 9.07 41.11
C TRP A 10 12.25 8.95 40.82
N ASP A 11 13.01 10.01 41.11
CA ASP A 11 14.46 10.06 40.87
C ASP A 11 15.26 9.11 41.78
N ALA A 12 14.68 8.69 42.93
CA ALA A 12 15.28 7.71 43.82
C ALA A 12 15.11 6.25 43.35
N ILE A 13 14.13 5.96 42.49
CA ILE A 13 13.81 4.60 42.03
C ILE A 13 15.02 3.85 41.43
N PRO A 14 15.87 4.45 40.57
CA PRO A 14 17.02 3.75 40.01
C PRO A 14 18.04 3.27 41.05
N ALA A 15 18.13 3.96 42.19
CA ALA A 15 19.02 3.60 43.31
C ALA A 15 18.44 2.49 44.20
N MET A 16 17.13 2.24 44.11
CA MET A 16 16.51 1.09 44.75
C MET A 16 17.02 -0.17 44.03
N LYS A 17 17.63 -1.09 44.79
CA LYS A 17 18.18 -2.37 44.29
C LYS A 17 17.08 -3.37 43.88
N TRP A 18 15.98 -2.88 43.32
CA TRP A 18 14.85 -3.63 42.81
C TRP A 18 15.18 -4.28 41.48
N ASN A 19 14.57 -5.44 41.24
CA ASN A 19 14.60 -6.04 39.92
C ASN A 19 13.74 -5.23 38.92
N ARG A 20 13.85 -5.55 37.63
CA ARG A 20 13.17 -4.81 36.55
C ARG A 20 11.65 -4.76 36.72
N LYS A 21 11.02 -5.84 37.19
CA LYS A 21 9.56 -5.91 37.36
C LYS A 21 9.13 -5.05 38.54
N GLU A 22 9.77 -5.23 39.70
CA GLU A 22 9.50 -4.44 40.90
C GLU A 22 9.65 -2.94 40.64
N ARG A 23 10.71 -2.55 39.92
CA ARG A 23 10.92 -1.16 39.50
C ARG A 23 9.75 -0.63 38.68
N PHE A 24 9.33 -1.38 37.67
CA PHE A 24 8.24 -0.99 36.79
C PHE A 24 6.92 -0.87 37.55
N ASP A 25 6.59 -1.84 38.41
CA ASP A 25 5.36 -1.82 39.20
C ASP A 25 5.31 -0.60 40.13
N TRP A 26 6.44 -0.25 40.77
CA TRP A 26 6.56 0.94 41.60
C TRP A 26 6.47 2.24 40.79
N GLN A 27 7.10 2.31 39.62
CA GLN A 27 6.99 3.46 38.72
C GLN A 27 5.53 3.69 38.32
N ILE A 28 4.79 2.63 37.94
CA ILE A 28 3.37 2.72 37.60
C ILE A 28 2.54 3.23 38.79
N LYS A 29 2.76 2.69 39.99
CA LYS A 29 2.03 3.13 41.19
C LYS A 29 2.31 4.61 41.51
N LEU A 30 3.58 5.02 41.48
CA LEU A 30 3.98 6.39 41.77
C LEU A 30 3.40 7.36 40.74
N LEU A 31 3.44 7.02 39.46
CA LEU A 31 2.88 7.86 38.38
C LEU A 31 1.37 8.01 38.51
N LYS A 32 0.64 6.98 38.92
CA LYS A 32 -0.81 7.05 39.17
C LYS A 32 -1.13 8.11 40.22
N GLU A 33 -0.49 8.03 41.38
CA GLU A 33 -0.72 8.97 42.49
C GLU A 33 -0.20 10.38 42.15
N TRP A 34 0.95 10.48 41.48
CA TRP A 34 1.49 11.77 41.06
C TRP A 34 0.56 12.46 40.05
N ALA A 35 0.04 11.73 39.07
CA ALA A 35 -0.85 12.30 38.06
C ALA A 35 -2.08 12.97 38.67
N GLU A 36 -2.63 12.47 39.78
CA GLU A 36 -3.74 13.12 40.50
C GLU A 36 -3.41 14.53 41.00
N LYS A 37 -2.14 14.80 41.32
CA LYS A 37 -1.68 16.09 41.86
C LYS A 37 -1.04 16.99 40.81
N ASP A 38 -0.27 16.41 39.91
CA ASP A 38 0.48 17.09 38.87
C ASP A 38 0.62 16.17 37.64
N LEU A 39 -0.38 16.26 36.76
CA LEU A 39 -0.50 15.44 35.57
C LEU A 39 0.64 15.70 34.57
N GLU A 40 1.03 16.96 34.39
CA GLU A 40 2.10 17.34 33.47
C GLU A 40 3.45 16.80 33.94
N GLY A 41 3.77 16.96 35.24
CA GLY A 41 5.00 16.43 35.83
C GLY A 41 5.10 14.91 35.74
N ALA A 42 4.01 14.20 36.05
CA ALA A 42 3.95 12.75 35.92
C ALA A 42 4.17 12.29 34.48
N LEU A 43 3.50 12.92 33.50
CA LEU A 43 3.66 12.57 32.08
C LEU A 43 5.07 12.86 31.56
N LYS A 44 5.68 14.00 31.94
CA LYS A 44 7.08 14.31 31.58
C LYS A 44 8.04 13.24 32.10
N ALA A 45 7.86 12.79 33.33
CA ALA A 45 8.68 11.73 33.92
C ALA A 45 8.48 10.39 33.18
N ALA A 46 7.24 10.03 32.86
CA ALA A 46 6.90 8.82 32.14
C ALA A 46 7.51 8.76 30.72
N PHE A 47 7.47 9.87 29.97
CA PHE A 47 8.07 9.95 28.64
C PHE A 47 9.60 9.90 28.69
N ALA A 48 10.23 10.64 29.60
CA ALA A 48 11.69 10.62 29.76
C ALA A 48 12.25 9.21 30.00
N GLU A 49 11.56 8.41 30.82
CA GLU A 49 11.94 7.03 31.10
C GLU A 49 11.64 6.06 29.94
N SER A 50 10.59 6.34 29.16
CA SER A 50 10.29 5.56 27.95
C SER A 50 11.38 5.73 26.88
N TRP A 51 11.94 6.94 26.76
CA TRP A 51 13.05 7.24 25.85
C TRP A 51 14.37 6.63 26.31
N SER A 52 14.71 6.76 27.60
CA SER A 52 15.96 6.24 28.16
C SER A 52 16.07 4.71 28.05
N SER A 53 14.93 4.02 28.06
CA SER A 53 14.87 2.56 28.00
C SER A 53 14.83 1.99 26.59
N ASN A 54 14.81 2.83 25.54
CA ASN A 54 14.63 2.44 24.13
C ASN A 54 13.42 1.53 23.89
N ARG A 55 12.33 1.76 24.63
CA ARG A 55 11.11 0.95 24.60
C ARG A 55 9.91 1.77 24.17
N VAL A 56 9.97 2.37 22.98
CA VAL A 56 8.72 2.79 22.33
C VAL A 56 8.24 1.59 21.53
N VAL A 57 7.40 0.77 22.17
CA VAL A 57 6.82 -0.40 21.53
C VAL A 57 5.32 -0.17 21.42
N LEU A 58 4.85 0.12 20.20
CA LEU A 58 3.43 0.09 19.85
C LEU A 58 2.97 -1.38 19.81
N VAL A 59 2.76 -2.00 20.96
CA VAL A 59 2.27 -3.39 21.05
C VAL A 59 1.01 -3.40 21.92
N ARG A 60 -0.07 -3.98 21.39
CA ARG A 60 -1.31 -4.33 22.12
C ARG A 60 -2.03 -3.17 22.81
N GLY A 61 -2.36 -2.11 22.07
CA GLY A 61 -3.24 -1.04 22.58
C GLY A 61 -2.59 -0.08 23.58
N GLU A 62 -1.30 -0.24 23.88
CA GLU A 62 -0.52 0.75 24.60
C GLU A 62 0.22 1.67 23.63
N ALA A 63 -0.02 2.98 23.73
CA ALA A 63 0.67 3.97 22.90
C ALA A 63 2.11 4.26 23.41
N PHE A 64 2.37 4.03 24.70
CA PHE A 64 3.69 4.12 25.35
C PHE A 64 3.73 3.29 26.64
N ASN A 65 4.92 2.95 27.15
CA ASN A 65 5.11 1.99 28.26
C ASN A 65 4.32 2.27 29.54
N TYR A 66 4.03 3.54 29.81
CA TYR A 66 3.34 3.96 31.03
C TYR A 66 1.88 4.39 30.75
N HIS A 67 1.32 4.02 29.60
CA HIS A 67 -0.07 4.28 29.26
C HIS A 67 -1.00 3.84 30.39
N GLY A 68 -0.83 2.60 30.90
CA GLY A 68 -1.62 2.05 32.01
C GLY A 68 -1.55 2.83 33.34
N ALA A 69 -0.51 3.66 33.57
CA ALA A 69 -0.45 4.51 34.75
C ALA A 69 -1.35 5.74 34.66
N VAL A 70 -1.70 6.18 33.45
CA VAL A 70 -2.46 7.42 33.24
C VAL A 70 -3.86 7.19 32.69
N VAL A 71 -4.27 5.94 32.45
CA VAL A 71 -5.63 5.59 31.98
C VAL A 71 -6.72 6.24 32.82
N GLU A 72 -6.66 6.14 34.15
CA GLU A 72 -7.68 6.73 35.03
C GLU A 72 -7.64 8.27 35.00
N SER A 73 -6.46 8.87 34.84
CA SER A 73 -6.35 10.32 34.63
C SER A 73 -6.95 10.75 33.29
N ILE A 74 -6.78 9.96 32.25
CA ILE A 74 -7.38 10.21 30.93
C ILE A 74 -8.90 10.15 31.00
N LYS A 75 -9.47 9.14 31.67
CA LYS A 75 -10.93 9.01 31.85
C LYS A 75 -11.53 10.11 32.71
N ASN A 76 -10.86 10.49 33.79
CA ASN A 76 -11.42 11.46 34.74
C ASN A 76 -11.18 12.91 34.33
N ARG A 77 -10.17 13.20 33.50
CA ARG A 77 -9.78 14.56 33.09
C ARG A 77 -9.43 14.64 31.59
N PRO A 78 -10.36 14.30 30.69
CA PRO A 78 -10.10 14.26 29.24
C PRO A 78 -9.64 15.61 28.68
N GLN A 79 -10.26 16.69 29.15
CA GLN A 79 -9.99 18.04 28.64
C GLN A 79 -8.62 18.56 29.08
N ASP A 80 -8.17 18.22 30.29
CA ASP A 80 -6.85 18.58 30.76
C ASP A 80 -5.76 17.89 29.92
N ILE A 81 -5.97 16.61 29.57
CA ILE A 81 -5.07 15.86 28.67
C ILE A 81 -5.05 16.49 27.29
N LEU A 82 -6.22 16.76 26.69
CA LEU A 82 -6.29 17.40 25.37
C LEU A 82 -5.62 18.77 25.36
N LYS A 83 -5.77 19.55 26.43
CA LYS A 83 -5.08 20.83 26.58
C LYS A 83 -3.56 20.66 26.59
N LEU A 84 -3.03 19.67 27.32
CA LEU A 84 -1.58 19.37 27.29
C LEU A 84 -1.09 19.01 25.89
N VAL A 85 -1.87 18.22 25.13
CA VAL A 85 -1.59 17.85 23.74
C VAL A 85 -1.60 19.09 22.83
N GLN A 86 -2.64 19.91 22.93
CA GLN A 86 -2.86 21.09 22.09
C GLN A 86 -1.84 22.19 22.34
N ASP A 87 -1.49 22.41 23.61
CA ASP A 87 -0.48 23.37 24.04
C ASP A 87 0.94 22.84 23.83
N ARG A 88 1.10 21.59 23.37
CA ARG A 88 2.37 20.90 23.13
C ARG A 88 3.32 20.94 24.34
N LYS A 89 2.76 20.91 25.56
CA LYS A 89 3.52 21.07 26.82
C LYS A 89 4.57 19.97 27.06
N LEU A 90 4.42 18.84 26.38
CA LEU A 90 5.30 17.67 26.47
C LEU A 90 6.30 17.55 25.31
N GLY A 91 6.17 18.39 24.27
CA GLY A 91 6.86 18.21 22.99
C GLY A 91 5.94 17.66 21.90
N THR A 92 6.34 17.78 20.63
CA THR A 92 5.51 17.39 19.47
C THR A 92 5.21 15.90 19.46
N LEU A 93 6.24 15.07 19.64
CA LEU A 93 6.15 13.62 19.55
C LEU A 93 5.37 13.04 20.74
N GLU A 94 5.70 13.47 21.95
CA GLU A 94 5.03 13.08 23.19
C GLU A 94 3.55 13.44 23.18
N SER A 95 3.21 14.62 22.65
CA SER A 95 1.81 15.05 22.51
C SER A 95 1.04 14.16 21.51
N SER A 96 1.69 13.71 20.44
CA SER A 96 1.09 12.77 19.49
C SER A 96 0.87 11.38 20.11
N LEU A 97 1.84 10.86 20.88
CA LEU A 97 1.69 9.60 21.61
C LEU A 97 0.61 9.69 22.70
N LEU A 98 0.55 10.83 23.40
CA LEU A 98 -0.49 11.07 24.39
C LEU A 98 -1.87 11.19 23.75
N LEU A 99 -2.00 11.78 22.56
CA LEU A 99 -3.27 11.83 21.83
C LEU A 99 -3.74 10.43 21.41
N GLN A 100 -2.81 9.55 21.02
CA GLN A 100 -3.13 8.14 20.73
C GLN A 100 -3.58 7.40 22.01
N ALA A 101 -2.87 7.54 23.12
CA ALA A 101 -3.25 6.97 24.41
C ALA A 101 -4.64 7.45 24.86
N TRP A 102 -4.87 8.77 24.76
CA TRP A 102 -6.14 9.40 25.05
C TRP A 102 -7.26 8.80 24.18
N SER A 103 -6.99 8.66 22.88
CA SER A 103 -7.97 8.13 21.93
C SER A 103 -8.31 6.67 22.19
N VAL A 104 -7.32 5.81 22.39
CA VAL A 104 -7.54 4.38 22.70
C VAL A 104 -8.33 4.23 24.01
N THR A 105 -7.90 4.93 25.07
CA THR A 105 -8.58 4.85 26.37
C THR A 105 -10.05 5.27 26.28
N TRP A 106 -10.32 6.41 25.64
CA TRP A 106 -11.68 6.94 25.57
C TRP A 106 -12.57 6.15 24.63
N PHE A 107 -12.03 5.70 23.50
CA PHE A 107 -12.77 4.85 22.59
C PHE A 107 -13.21 3.56 23.28
N GLN A 108 -12.32 2.91 24.06
CA GLN A 108 -12.66 1.69 24.81
C GLN A 108 -13.60 1.96 26.00
N HIS A 109 -13.53 3.14 26.61
CA HIS A 109 -14.32 3.47 27.79
C HIS A 109 -15.76 3.91 27.47
N ASP A 110 -15.90 4.88 26.56
CA ASP A 110 -17.19 5.40 26.10
C ASP A 110 -17.04 5.94 24.66
N PRO A 111 -17.29 5.08 23.63
CA PRO A 111 -17.19 5.48 22.23
C PRO A 111 -18.06 6.69 21.88
N LYS A 112 -19.24 6.85 22.50
CA LYS A 112 -20.18 7.93 22.17
C LYS A 112 -19.62 9.27 22.62
N ILE A 113 -19.14 9.35 23.86
CA ILE A 113 -18.48 10.55 24.37
C ILE A 113 -17.18 10.83 23.60
N TYR A 114 -16.41 9.79 23.31
CA TYR A 114 -15.20 9.90 22.51
C TYR A 114 -15.45 10.54 21.15
N PHE A 115 -16.43 10.06 20.38
CA PHE A 115 -16.79 10.67 19.09
C PHE A 115 -17.26 12.11 19.22
N SER A 116 -17.95 12.46 20.31
CA SER A 116 -18.30 13.86 20.60
C SER A 116 -17.05 14.73 20.79
N HIS A 117 -16.03 14.25 21.51
CA HIS A 117 -14.77 14.97 21.67
C HIS A 117 -13.96 15.04 20.38
N LEU A 118 -13.93 13.95 19.61
CA LEU A 118 -13.21 13.86 18.36
C LEU A 118 -13.68 14.93 17.35
N ARG A 119 -14.98 15.24 17.31
CA ARG A 119 -15.53 16.35 16.50
C ARG A 119 -14.94 17.72 16.86
N GLY A 120 -14.47 17.93 18.08
CA GLY A 120 -13.90 19.19 18.55
C GLY A 120 -12.40 19.34 18.28
N LEU A 121 -11.70 18.30 17.79
CA LEU A 121 -10.26 18.36 17.56
C LEU A 121 -9.90 19.24 16.36
N LYS A 122 -8.70 19.83 16.42
CA LYS A 122 -8.11 20.62 15.33
C LYS A 122 -7.72 19.73 14.16
N SER A 123 -7.54 20.32 12.98
CA SER A 123 -7.26 19.60 11.73
C SER A 123 -6.06 18.65 11.79
N GLY A 124 -4.97 19.02 12.46
CA GLY A 124 -3.80 18.14 12.60
C GLY A 124 -3.92 17.05 13.67
N GLU A 125 -4.84 17.20 14.63
CA GLU A 125 -5.04 16.25 15.74
C GLU A 125 -6.08 15.19 15.38
N PHE A 126 -7.08 15.58 14.59
CA PHE A 126 -8.20 14.74 14.24
C PHE A 126 -7.78 13.44 13.50
N PRO A 127 -6.98 13.45 12.41
CA PRO A 127 -6.61 12.22 11.72
C PRO A 127 -5.84 11.24 12.60
N LEU A 128 -4.98 11.76 13.49
CA LEU A 128 -4.19 10.94 14.41
C LEU A 128 -5.09 10.24 15.44
N ALA A 129 -6.05 10.97 16.01
CA ALA A 129 -7.01 10.42 16.95
C ALA A 129 -7.97 9.43 16.26
N LEU A 130 -8.45 9.77 15.06
CA LEU A 130 -9.33 8.93 14.25
C LEU A 130 -8.67 7.58 13.90
N ASN A 131 -7.37 7.58 13.57
CA ASN A 131 -6.61 6.36 13.28
C ASN A 131 -6.60 5.37 14.47
N ALA A 132 -6.55 5.88 15.70
CA ALA A 132 -6.67 5.05 16.89
C ALA A 132 -8.09 4.47 17.03
N SER A 133 -9.15 5.23 16.71
CA SER A 133 -10.53 4.74 16.75
C SER A 133 -10.73 3.58 15.78
N PHE A 134 -10.18 3.71 14.57
CA PHE A 134 -10.21 2.63 13.60
C PHE A 134 -9.58 1.36 14.21
N LEU A 135 -8.36 1.44 14.76
CA LEU A 135 -7.63 0.27 15.29
C LEU A 135 -8.41 -0.48 16.37
N GLN A 136 -9.28 0.23 17.08
CA GLN A 136 -10.07 -0.29 18.19
C GLN A 136 -11.50 -0.70 17.79
N ALA A 137 -12.00 -0.34 16.61
CA ALA A 137 -13.39 -0.60 16.23
C ALA A 137 -13.65 -2.10 16.03
N GLU A 138 -14.17 -2.81 17.01
CA GLU A 138 -14.34 -4.27 16.92
C GLU A 138 -15.49 -4.69 15.99
N ASP A 139 -16.52 -3.85 15.86
CA ASP A 139 -17.72 -4.13 15.06
C ASP A 139 -17.95 -3.17 13.88
N PHE A 140 -18.78 -3.61 12.93
CA PHE A 140 -19.10 -2.90 11.70
C PHE A 140 -19.80 -1.55 11.92
N ASN A 141 -20.70 -1.45 12.90
CA ASN A 141 -21.44 -0.20 13.16
C ASN A 141 -20.50 0.88 13.70
N THR A 142 -19.56 0.48 14.55
CA THR A 142 -18.53 1.39 15.05
C THR A 142 -17.60 1.82 13.93
N LEU A 143 -17.14 0.90 13.08
CA LEU A 143 -16.31 1.23 11.91
C LEU A 143 -17.01 2.23 10.97
N THR A 144 -18.30 2.03 10.72
CA THR A 144 -19.14 2.93 9.92
C THR A 144 -19.18 4.34 10.53
N GLN A 145 -19.40 4.46 11.84
CA GLN A 145 -19.37 5.77 12.52
C GLN A 145 -18.02 6.48 12.41
N VAL A 146 -16.90 5.74 12.45
CA VAL A 146 -15.57 6.32 12.27
C VAL A 146 -15.42 6.89 10.85
N LEU A 147 -15.87 6.16 9.82
CA LEU A 147 -15.81 6.63 8.43
C LEU A 147 -16.73 7.81 8.16
N ASP A 148 -17.96 7.77 8.66
CA ASP A 148 -18.91 8.88 8.50
C ASP A 148 -18.36 10.17 9.15
N LEU A 149 -17.70 10.04 10.30
CA LEU A 149 -17.04 11.16 10.94
C LEU A 149 -15.83 11.67 10.13
N ALA A 150 -15.09 10.79 9.46
CA ALA A 150 -14.01 11.17 8.55
C ALA A 150 -14.55 11.99 7.38
N GLU A 151 -15.61 11.52 6.73
CA GLU A 151 -16.29 12.19 5.62
C GLU A 151 -16.84 13.56 6.04
N ASP A 152 -17.47 13.66 7.21
CA ASP A 152 -17.99 14.93 7.72
C ASP A 152 -16.89 15.95 7.99
N LYS A 153 -15.72 15.52 8.46
CA LYS A 153 -14.56 16.41 8.67
C LYS A 153 -13.91 16.83 7.38
N VAL A 154 -13.83 15.93 6.43
CA VAL A 154 -13.41 16.22 5.08
C VAL A 154 -14.30 17.29 4.44
N ARG A 155 -15.64 17.19 4.57
CA ARG A 155 -16.57 18.23 4.09
C ARG A 155 -16.34 19.59 4.74
N GLN A 156 -15.71 19.61 5.93
CA GLN A 156 -15.30 20.82 6.65
C GLN A 156 -13.89 21.31 6.25
N GLY A 157 -13.25 20.69 5.26
CA GLY A 157 -11.91 21.07 4.76
C GLY A 157 -10.74 20.53 5.60
N VAL A 158 -10.97 19.52 6.45
CA VAL A 158 -9.89 18.87 7.21
C VAL A 158 -9.21 17.83 6.32
N SER A 159 -7.89 17.95 6.15
CA SER A 159 -7.07 16.94 5.48
C SER A 159 -7.06 15.63 6.26
N MET A 160 -7.13 14.51 5.53
CA MET A 160 -7.01 13.16 6.06
C MET A 160 -5.62 12.56 5.87
N GLU A 161 -4.62 13.40 5.58
CA GLU A 161 -3.23 12.97 5.42
C GLU A 161 -2.76 12.20 6.67
N GLY A 162 -2.15 11.03 6.44
CA GLY A 162 -1.66 10.17 7.52
C GLY A 162 -2.66 9.12 8.02
N LEU A 163 -3.89 9.04 7.49
CA LEU A 163 -4.73 7.86 7.69
C LEU A 163 -4.04 6.62 7.11
N GLN A 164 -3.92 5.58 7.94
CA GLN A 164 -3.04 4.45 7.65
C GLN A 164 -3.70 3.40 6.75
N THR A 165 -2.85 2.76 5.96
CA THR A 165 -3.15 1.63 5.05
C THR A 165 -3.98 0.51 5.70
N TRP A 166 -3.84 0.27 7.00
CA TRP A 166 -4.56 -0.80 7.71
C TRP A 166 -6.09 -0.56 7.76
N MET A 167 -6.56 0.69 7.68
CA MET A 167 -7.99 0.99 7.52
C MET A 167 -8.58 0.30 6.28
N MET A 168 -7.81 0.23 5.20
CA MET A 168 -8.25 -0.31 3.92
C MET A 168 -8.44 -1.83 3.99
N SER A 169 -7.62 -2.49 4.80
CA SER A 169 -7.76 -3.92 5.05
C SER A 169 -9.01 -4.28 5.82
N ARG A 170 -9.50 -3.42 6.72
CA ARG A 170 -10.79 -3.62 7.38
C ARG A 170 -11.95 -3.17 6.52
N ALA A 171 -11.82 -2.04 5.83
CA ALA A 171 -12.86 -1.59 4.91
C ALA A 171 -13.16 -2.66 3.84
N ALA A 172 -12.12 -3.30 3.30
CA ALA A 172 -12.25 -4.39 2.33
C ALA A 172 -13.01 -5.62 2.86
N SER A 173 -12.83 -5.98 4.15
CA SER A 173 -13.47 -7.15 4.76
C SER A 173 -14.89 -6.85 5.25
N ASP A 174 -15.07 -5.68 5.86
CA ASP A 174 -16.24 -5.39 6.69
C ASP A 174 -17.36 -4.73 5.86
N PHE A 175 -17.03 -3.98 4.79
CA PHE A 175 -18.03 -3.39 3.89
C PHE A 175 -18.37 -4.30 2.71
N THR A 176 -19.65 -4.27 2.31
CA THR A 176 -20.09 -4.82 1.03
C THR A 176 -19.55 -3.99 -0.14
N LYS A 177 -19.60 -4.58 -1.33
CA LYS A 177 -19.20 -3.87 -2.55
C LYS A 177 -20.09 -2.65 -2.82
N ASP A 178 -21.40 -2.77 -2.63
CA ASP A 178 -22.34 -1.69 -2.89
C ASP A 178 -22.11 -0.51 -1.92
N GLU A 179 -21.83 -0.79 -0.65
CA GLU A 179 -21.50 0.27 0.32
C GLU A 179 -20.17 0.98 -0.03
N LEU A 180 -19.16 0.26 -0.52
CA LEU A 180 -17.92 0.88 -0.99
C LEU A 180 -18.16 1.73 -2.24
N MET A 181 -19.00 1.24 -3.17
CA MET A 181 -19.40 1.97 -4.38
C MET A 181 -20.14 3.27 -4.04
N ASP A 182 -21.07 3.25 -3.09
CA ASP A 182 -21.77 4.44 -2.64
C ASP A 182 -20.79 5.49 -2.09
N ARG A 183 -19.78 5.04 -1.34
CA ARG A 183 -18.74 5.91 -0.74
C ARG A 183 -17.74 6.47 -1.74
N LEU A 184 -17.63 5.93 -2.96
CA LEU A 184 -16.81 6.53 -4.03
C LEU A 184 -17.28 7.94 -4.42
N ASN A 185 -18.52 8.30 -4.10
CA ASN A 185 -19.08 9.62 -4.37
C ASN A 185 -18.62 10.71 -3.38
N THR A 186 -17.73 10.38 -2.44
CA THR A 186 -17.15 11.36 -1.51
C THR A 186 -16.45 12.50 -2.27
N PRO A 187 -16.64 13.78 -1.88
CA PRO A 187 -16.03 14.92 -2.58
C PRO A 187 -14.50 14.97 -2.43
N ASP A 188 -13.91 14.21 -1.51
CA ASP A 188 -12.49 14.21 -1.23
C ASP A 188 -11.74 13.12 -1.97
N ALA A 189 -10.68 13.54 -2.68
CA ALA A 189 -9.89 12.63 -3.50
C ALA A 189 -9.17 11.58 -2.64
N GLN A 190 -8.68 11.93 -1.45
CA GLN A 190 -7.91 11.02 -0.63
C GLN A 190 -8.78 9.91 -0.03
N LEU A 191 -9.96 10.26 0.52
CA LEU A 191 -10.94 9.28 0.98
C LEU A 191 -11.40 8.37 -0.17
N ARG A 192 -11.60 8.95 -1.36
CA ARG A 192 -11.98 8.18 -2.54
C ARG A 192 -10.90 7.17 -2.92
N ASP A 193 -9.64 7.57 -2.93
CA ASP A 193 -8.52 6.68 -3.21
C ASP A 193 -8.44 5.54 -2.18
N TYR A 194 -8.76 5.82 -0.90
CA TYR A 194 -8.87 4.78 0.13
C TYR A 194 -10.00 3.78 -0.15
N TYR A 195 -11.17 4.24 -0.59
CA TYR A 195 -12.28 3.34 -0.95
C TYR A 195 -11.95 2.51 -2.18
N ILE A 196 -11.31 3.10 -3.20
CA ILE A 196 -10.83 2.36 -4.38
C ILE A 196 -9.84 1.28 -3.94
N LEU A 197 -8.90 1.61 -3.05
CA LEU A 197 -7.93 0.63 -2.55
C LEU A 197 -8.58 -0.46 -1.67
N ALA A 198 -9.60 -0.13 -0.87
CA ALA A 198 -10.40 -1.13 -0.16
C ALA A 198 -11.11 -2.08 -1.14
N MET A 199 -11.66 -1.56 -2.24
CA MET A 199 -12.25 -2.38 -3.30
C MET A 199 -11.21 -3.28 -3.97
N VAL A 200 -10.00 -2.79 -4.25
CA VAL A 200 -8.89 -3.59 -4.80
C VAL A 200 -8.47 -4.70 -3.84
N GLN A 201 -8.37 -4.41 -2.54
CA GLN A 201 -8.06 -5.44 -1.54
C GLN A 201 -9.17 -6.47 -1.41
N ARG A 202 -10.45 -6.05 -1.53
CA ARG A 202 -11.59 -6.97 -1.53
C ARG A 202 -11.52 -7.90 -2.74
N ALA A 203 -11.34 -7.32 -3.93
CA ALA A 203 -11.15 -8.02 -5.19
C ALA A 203 -10.01 -9.06 -5.11
N THR A 204 -8.84 -8.66 -4.63
CA THR A 204 -7.69 -9.59 -4.54
C THR A 204 -7.87 -10.65 -3.45
N ARG A 205 -8.57 -10.37 -2.35
CA ARG A 205 -8.84 -11.32 -1.25
C ARG A 205 -9.96 -12.30 -1.52
N SER A 206 -10.99 -11.90 -2.27
CA SER A 206 -12.13 -12.77 -2.58
C SER A 206 -11.75 -13.92 -3.52
N GLY A 207 -10.46 -14.06 -3.86
CA GLY A 207 -10.00 -15.04 -4.82
C GLY A 207 -10.68 -14.82 -6.16
N LEU A 208 -10.67 -13.57 -6.65
CA LEU A 208 -11.27 -13.24 -7.94
C LEU A 208 -10.90 -14.31 -8.97
N PRO A 209 -11.84 -14.67 -9.85
CA PRO A 209 -11.58 -15.68 -10.85
C PRO A 209 -10.28 -15.35 -11.57
N ALA A 210 -9.42 -16.35 -11.77
CA ALA A 210 -8.11 -16.16 -12.39
C ALA A 210 -8.17 -15.69 -13.86
N ARG A 211 -9.38 -15.51 -14.42
CA ARG A 211 -9.61 -15.17 -15.81
C ARG A 211 -9.65 -13.65 -16.03
N PRO A 212 -8.94 -13.11 -17.03
CA PRO A 212 -8.94 -11.69 -17.36
C PRO A 212 -10.34 -11.09 -17.54
N GLU A 213 -11.30 -11.81 -18.13
CA GLU A 213 -12.63 -11.29 -18.45
C GLU A 213 -13.44 -10.96 -17.19
N ASP A 214 -13.28 -11.77 -16.14
CA ASP A 214 -13.95 -11.57 -14.87
C ASP A 214 -13.39 -10.33 -14.16
N ILE A 215 -12.08 -10.10 -14.24
CA ILE A 215 -11.43 -8.88 -13.72
C ILE A 215 -11.87 -7.65 -14.53
N SER A 216 -11.90 -7.74 -15.86
CA SER A 216 -12.37 -6.67 -16.74
C SER A 216 -13.84 -6.31 -16.50
N ALA A 217 -14.68 -7.28 -16.11
CA ALA A 217 -16.03 -6.99 -15.63
C ALA A 217 -16.01 -6.15 -14.34
N HIS A 218 -15.15 -6.49 -13.38
CA HIS A 218 -15.01 -5.74 -12.12
C HIS A 218 -14.51 -4.32 -12.33
N ILE A 219 -13.55 -4.11 -13.24
CA ILE A 219 -13.07 -2.76 -13.59
C ILE A 219 -14.22 -1.92 -14.16
N ARG A 220 -15.08 -2.49 -15.01
CA ARG A 220 -16.20 -1.77 -15.63
C ARG A 220 -17.30 -1.36 -14.65
N GLU A 221 -17.43 -2.04 -13.53
CA GLU A 221 -18.37 -1.69 -12.46
C GLU A 221 -17.96 -0.42 -11.71
N ILE A 222 -16.67 -0.08 -11.72
CA ILE A 222 -16.16 1.16 -11.14
C ILE A 222 -16.63 2.36 -11.99
N PRO A 223 -16.96 3.52 -11.38
CA PRO A 223 -17.31 4.73 -12.12
C PRO A 223 -16.22 5.07 -13.15
N GLU A 224 -16.64 5.50 -14.34
CA GLU A 224 -15.77 5.67 -15.52
C GLU A 224 -14.54 6.53 -15.23
N ASP A 225 -14.70 7.64 -14.53
CA ASP A 225 -13.63 8.57 -14.14
C ASP A 225 -12.64 8.00 -13.10
N ARG A 226 -12.87 6.76 -12.62
CA ARG A 226 -12.08 6.08 -11.59
C ARG A 226 -11.51 4.73 -12.03
N ARG A 227 -11.97 4.18 -13.17
CA ARG A 227 -11.58 2.84 -13.64
C ARG A 227 -10.07 2.67 -13.77
N SER A 228 -9.40 3.65 -14.37
CA SER A 228 -7.94 3.57 -14.61
C SER A 228 -7.13 3.65 -13.31
N HIS A 229 -7.59 4.43 -12.32
CA HIS A 229 -6.94 4.44 -11.01
C HIS A 229 -7.12 3.09 -10.30
N PHE A 230 -8.33 2.53 -10.34
CA PHE A 230 -8.62 1.19 -9.82
C PHE A 230 -7.78 0.10 -10.51
N ALA A 231 -7.69 0.10 -11.84
CA ALA A 231 -6.86 -0.83 -12.61
C ALA A 231 -5.36 -0.69 -12.26
N GLY A 232 -4.87 0.53 -12.02
CA GLY A 232 -3.48 0.77 -11.62
C GLY A 232 -3.16 0.21 -10.23
N LEU A 233 -4.08 0.37 -9.30
CA LEU A 233 -3.97 -0.24 -7.97
C LEU A 233 -4.07 -1.77 -8.06
N LEU A 234 -5.02 -2.34 -8.83
CA LEU A 234 -5.07 -3.78 -9.10
C LEU A 234 -3.74 -4.31 -9.62
N LEU A 235 -3.16 -3.65 -10.62
CA LEU A 235 -1.88 -4.03 -11.21
C LEU A 235 -0.74 -3.98 -10.18
N THR A 236 -0.71 -2.96 -9.33
CA THR A 236 0.28 -2.81 -8.25
C THR A 236 0.20 -3.94 -7.22
N PHE A 237 -1.01 -4.39 -6.89
CA PHE A 237 -1.25 -5.47 -5.91
C PHE A 237 -1.43 -6.85 -6.53
N SER A 238 -1.25 -6.99 -7.86
CA SER A 238 -1.44 -8.25 -8.58
C SER A 238 -0.43 -9.34 -8.19
N ASP A 239 0.76 -8.94 -7.73
CA ASP A 239 1.92 -9.82 -7.54
C ASP A 239 2.18 -10.73 -8.77
N GLY A 240 1.96 -10.22 -10.00
CA GLY A 240 2.14 -11.03 -11.21
C GLY A 240 1.06 -12.08 -11.43
N ASN A 241 -0.10 -11.99 -10.78
CA ASN A 241 -1.27 -12.79 -11.14
C ASN A 241 -1.63 -12.53 -12.62
N PRO A 242 -1.66 -13.55 -13.50
CA PRO A 242 -1.85 -13.34 -14.93
C PRO A 242 -3.18 -12.68 -15.29
N GLY A 243 -4.30 -13.16 -14.72
CA GLY A 243 -5.63 -12.61 -14.98
C GLY A 243 -5.76 -11.14 -14.59
N ILE A 244 -5.27 -10.77 -13.40
CA ILE A 244 -5.31 -9.38 -12.92
C ILE A 244 -4.39 -8.48 -13.74
N THR A 245 -3.18 -8.96 -14.05
CA THR A 245 -2.18 -8.20 -14.80
C THR A 245 -2.69 -7.90 -16.20
N GLN A 246 -3.13 -8.93 -16.92
CA GLN A 246 -3.64 -8.83 -18.28
C GLN A 246 -4.85 -7.87 -18.35
N ALA A 247 -5.88 -8.10 -17.54
CA ALA A 247 -7.08 -7.26 -17.55
C ALA A 247 -6.80 -5.78 -17.24
N SER A 248 -5.87 -5.51 -16.31
CA SER A 248 -5.50 -4.14 -15.96
C SER A 248 -4.72 -3.45 -17.09
N LEU A 249 -3.83 -4.17 -17.77
CA LEU A 249 -3.09 -3.64 -18.92
C LEU A 249 -4.01 -3.44 -20.13
N ASP A 250 -4.89 -4.39 -20.42
CA ASP A 250 -5.90 -4.30 -21.48
C ASP A 250 -6.83 -3.09 -21.25
N HIS A 251 -7.22 -2.83 -20.00
CA HIS A 251 -7.97 -1.62 -19.64
C HIS A 251 -7.23 -0.35 -20.07
N PHE A 252 -5.96 -0.19 -19.70
CA PHE A 252 -5.17 0.99 -20.09
C PHE A 252 -4.99 1.13 -21.60
N VAL A 253 -4.81 0.02 -22.30
CA VAL A 253 -4.72 0.00 -23.77
C VAL A 253 -6.04 0.47 -24.39
N SER A 254 -7.16 -0.08 -23.93
CA SER A 254 -8.50 0.20 -24.48
C SER A 254 -8.95 1.64 -24.23
N GLU A 255 -8.64 2.20 -23.06
CA GLU A 255 -8.97 3.58 -22.68
C GLU A 255 -7.90 4.59 -23.16
N ASN A 256 -6.90 4.15 -23.93
CA ASN A 256 -5.81 4.99 -24.43
C ASN A 256 -5.07 5.75 -23.30
N ASP A 257 -4.95 5.11 -22.13
CA ASP A 257 -4.47 5.67 -20.86
C ASP A 257 -2.97 5.41 -20.64
N TRP A 258 -2.18 5.64 -21.69
CA TRP A 258 -0.75 5.31 -21.78
C TRP A 258 0.12 5.87 -20.65
N LYS A 259 -0.30 6.99 -20.06
CA LYS A 259 0.38 7.61 -18.90
C LYS A 259 0.56 6.64 -17.73
N TYR A 260 -0.39 5.73 -17.51
CA TYR A 260 -0.32 4.77 -16.40
C TYR A 260 0.74 3.68 -16.64
N LEU A 261 0.96 3.27 -17.89
CA LEU A 261 1.96 2.26 -18.24
C LEU A 261 3.38 2.75 -17.96
N GLY A 262 3.63 4.05 -18.16
CA GLY A 262 4.90 4.68 -17.82
C GLY A 262 5.16 4.80 -16.31
N ILE A 263 4.11 4.94 -15.48
CA ILE A 263 4.25 5.08 -14.02
C ILE A 263 4.56 3.73 -13.35
N ILE A 264 3.95 2.64 -13.81
CA ILE A 264 3.95 1.35 -13.10
C ILE A 264 5.15 0.45 -13.50
N ASP A 265 5.91 0.84 -14.53
CA ASP A 265 6.91 -0.01 -15.20
C ASP A 265 6.26 -1.31 -15.69
N ALA A 266 5.41 -1.17 -16.70
CA ALA A 266 4.58 -2.26 -17.21
C ALA A 266 5.40 -3.49 -17.64
N SER A 267 6.61 -3.30 -18.17
CA SER A 267 7.50 -4.40 -18.55
C SER A 267 7.89 -5.27 -17.35
N ARG A 268 8.21 -4.66 -16.20
CA ARG A 268 8.51 -5.40 -14.97
C ARG A 268 7.29 -6.15 -14.42
N VAL A 269 6.08 -5.63 -14.61
CA VAL A 269 4.88 -6.35 -14.21
C VAL A 269 4.61 -7.55 -15.12
N VAL A 270 4.79 -7.40 -16.43
CA VAL A 270 4.71 -8.52 -17.39
C VAL A 270 5.78 -9.58 -17.09
N GLN A 271 6.98 -9.17 -16.67
CA GLN A 271 8.03 -10.10 -16.24
C GLN A 271 7.56 -10.99 -15.08
N LYS A 272 6.94 -10.40 -14.06
CA LYS A 272 6.37 -11.16 -12.93
C LYS A 272 5.21 -12.06 -13.36
N MET A 273 4.38 -11.60 -14.30
CA MET A 273 3.33 -12.41 -14.90
C MET A 273 3.88 -13.66 -15.61
N ALA A 274 4.99 -13.53 -16.33
CA ALA A 274 5.65 -14.64 -17.02
C ALA A 274 6.14 -15.76 -16.07
N GLU A 275 6.39 -15.45 -14.79
CA GLU A 275 6.75 -16.45 -13.78
C GLU A 275 5.59 -17.39 -13.43
N LYS A 276 4.34 -16.97 -13.67
CA LYS A 276 3.11 -17.65 -13.23
C LYS A 276 2.17 -18.02 -14.37
N ALA A 277 2.29 -17.40 -15.54
CA ALA A 277 1.43 -17.61 -16.71
C ALA A 277 1.83 -18.83 -17.55
N ASP A 278 0.92 -19.29 -18.39
CA ASP A 278 1.29 -20.08 -19.57
C ASP A 278 2.02 -19.18 -20.57
N LEU A 279 3.20 -19.61 -21.03
CA LEU A 279 4.06 -18.75 -21.85
C LEU A 279 3.55 -18.61 -23.28
N THR A 280 2.81 -19.59 -23.79
CA THR A 280 2.19 -19.51 -25.12
C THR A 280 1.05 -18.49 -25.08
N GLU A 281 0.15 -18.61 -24.09
CA GLU A 281 -0.94 -17.64 -23.91
C GLU A 281 -0.41 -16.22 -23.68
N LEU A 282 0.68 -16.06 -22.92
CA LEU A 282 1.30 -14.76 -22.70
C LEU A 282 1.90 -14.17 -23.98
N ALA A 283 2.57 -14.97 -24.81
CA ALA A 283 3.13 -14.52 -26.08
C ALA A 283 2.02 -14.13 -27.08
N GLU A 284 0.94 -14.92 -27.14
CA GLU A 284 -0.24 -14.62 -27.94
C GLU A 284 -0.89 -13.31 -27.50
N TRP A 285 -1.14 -13.11 -26.20
CA TRP A 285 -1.65 -11.86 -25.66
C TRP A 285 -0.74 -10.68 -25.98
N ALA A 286 0.58 -10.83 -25.78
CA ALA A 286 1.54 -9.77 -26.05
C ALA A 286 1.50 -9.31 -27.52
N ALA A 287 1.26 -10.23 -28.46
CA ALA A 287 1.08 -9.92 -29.87
C ALA A 287 -0.23 -9.20 -30.22
N THR A 288 -1.19 -9.12 -29.30
CA THR A 288 -2.44 -8.33 -29.47
C THR A 288 -2.29 -6.86 -29.12
N LEU A 289 -1.22 -6.48 -28.42
CA LEU A 289 -0.97 -5.09 -28.02
C LEU A 289 -0.84 -4.18 -29.25
N PRO A 290 -1.21 -2.90 -29.20
CA PRO A 290 -1.02 -2.01 -30.34
C PRO A 290 0.47 -1.68 -30.54
N PRO A 291 0.96 -1.55 -31.79
CA PRO A 291 2.36 -1.24 -32.08
C PRO A 291 2.72 0.18 -31.64
N ARG A 292 3.34 0.30 -30.46
CA ARG A 292 3.74 1.58 -29.86
C ARG A 292 5.05 1.45 -29.07
N GLU A 293 5.66 2.59 -28.74
CA GLU A 293 6.87 2.60 -27.91
C GLU A 293 6.62 1.98 -26.53
N GLU A 294 5.49 2.34 -25.90
CA GLU A 294 5.13 1.90 -24.55
C GLU A 294 4.88 0.38 -24.47
N THR A 295 4.49 -0.25 -25.57
CA THR A 295 4.15 -1.69 -25.64
C THR A 295 5.31 -2.56 -26.10
N ASN A 296 6.37 -2.00 -26.69
CA ASN A 296 7.53 -2.75 -27.15
C ASN A 296 8.21 -3.56 -26.03
N GLY A 297 8.35 -2.95 -24.84
CA GLY A 297 8.94 -3.61 -23.68
C GLY A 297 8.09 -4.78 -23.19
N MET A 298 6.77 -4.57 -23.07
CA MET A 298 5.81 -5.61 -22.71
C MET A 298 5.79 -6.75 -23.73
N PHE A 299 5.82 -6.43 -25.03
CA PHE A 299 5.87 -7.41 -26.10
C PHE A 299 7.09 -8.32 -25.96
N ARG A 300 8.29 -7.72 -25.85
CA ARG A 300 9.53 -8.49 -25.66
C ARG A 300 9.45 -9.37 -24.43
N THR A 301 9.06 -8.80 -23.28
CA THR A 301 8.99 -9.53 -22.01
C THR A 301 7.95 -10.65 -22.03
N GLY A 302 6.87 -10.52 -22.80
CA GLY A 302 5.87 -11.58 -22.97
C GLY A 302 6.33 -12.71 -23.89
N VAL A 303 7.05 -12.39 -24.98
CA VAL A 303 7.43 -13.35 -26.03
C VAL A 303 8.75 -14.07 -25.75
N GLU A 304 9.74 -13.37 -25.20
CA GLU A 304 11.08 -13.92 -24.98
C GLU A 304 11.09 -15.21 -24.13
N PRO A 305 10.36 -15.30 -22.99
CA PRO A 305 10.32 -16.53 -22.20
C PRO A 305 9.79 -17.74 -22.98
N PHE A 306 8.81 -17.54 -23.87
CA PHE A 306 8.27 -18.60 -24.72
C PHE A 306 9.33 -19.10 -25.72
N ILE A 307 10.03 -18.19 -26.40
CA ILE A 307 11.12 -18.52 -27.33
C ILE A 307 12.23 -19.30 -26.60
N ARG A 308 12.64 -18.85 -25.41
CA ARG A 308 13.68 -19.52 -24.61
C ARG A 308 13.26 -20.92 -24.17
N LYS A 309 11.99 -21.11 -23.80
CA LYS A 309 11.49 -22.40 -23.30
C LYS A 309 11.22 -23.39 -24.43
N SER A 310 10.76 -22.94 -25.59
CA SER A 310 10.27 -23.80 -26.68
C SER A 310 10.55 -23.17 -28.05
N PRO A 311 11.82 -23.09 -28.49
CA PRO A 311 12.20 -22.36 -29.69
C PRO A 311 11.61 -22.93 -30.99
N GLU A 312 11.37 -24.24 -31.09
CA GLU A 312 10.74 -24.83 -32.29
C GLU A 312 9.26 -24.43 -32.39
N GLN A 313 8.52 -24.52 -31.29
CA GLN A 313 7.11 -24.11 -31.24
C GLN A 313 6.96 -22.60 -31.43
N ALA A 314 7.86 -21.81 -30.84
CA ALA A 314 7.86 -20.37 -31.02
C ALA A 314 8.14 -19.99 -32.47
N TRP A 315 9.02 -20.71 -33.17
CA TRP A 315 9.25 -20.49 -34.59
C TRP A 315 7.97 -20.73 -35.41
N GLU A 316 7.29 -21.86 -35.20
CA GLU A 316 6.02 -22.18 -35.88
C GLU A 316 4.98 -21.10 -35.63
N TRP A 317 4.78 -20.70 -34.37
CA TRP A 317 3.89 -19.60 -33.98
C TRP A 317 4.23 -18.29 -34.70
N ILE A 318 5.52 -17.89 -34.75
CA ILE A 318 5.97 -16.69 -35.47
C ILE A 318 5.64 -16.76 -36.97
N GLN A 319 5.74 -17.95 -37.58
CA GLN A 319 5.42 -18.12 -39.00
C GLN A 319 3.92 -17.96 -39.30
N GLU A 320 3.07 -18.34 -38.34
CA GLU A 320 1.60 -18.22 -38.43
C GLU A 320 1.10 -16.78 -38.18
N MET A 321 1.91 -15.93 -37.52
CA MET A 321 1.57 -14.52 -37.32
C MET A 321 1.35 -13.80 -38.66
N ASN A 322 0.34 -12.93 -38.70
CA ASN A 322 0.12 -12.03 -39.83
C ASN A 322 1.39 -11.19 -40.09
N PRO A 323 1.79 -11.01 -41.36
CA PRO A 323 2.91 -10.13 -41.69
C PRO A 323 2.67 -8.72 -41.14
N GLY A 324 3.65 -8.16 -40.44
CA GLY A 324 3.56 -6.85 -39.84
C GLY A 324 4.53 -6.65 -38.68
N TYR A 325 4.34 -5.55 -37.96
CA TYR A 325 5.25 -5.07 -36.94
C TYR A 325 5.60 -6.12 -35.87
N TRP A 326 4.60 -6.83 -35.32
CA TRP A 326 4.85 -7.80 -34.25
C TRP A 326 5.52 -9.08 -34.71
N ARG A 327 5.24 -9.55 -35.93
CA ARG A 327 5.96 -10.70 -36.50
C ARG A 327 7.44 -10.36 -36.67
N ASP A 328 7.74 -9.18 -37.21
CA ASP A 328 9.11 -8.70 -37.39
C ASP A 328 9.85 -8.54 -36.06
N ARG A 329 9.18 -8.02 -35.02
CA ARG A 329 9.71 -7.96 -33.66
C ARG A 329 9.94 -9.35 -33.05
N ALA A 330 9.01 -10.29 -33.23
CA ALA A 330 9.16 -11.65 -32.74
C ALA A 330 10.35 -12.35 -33.42
N LEU A 331 10.53 -12.18 -34.73
CA LEU A 331 11.69 -12.66 -35.48
C LEU A 331 13.00 -12.03 -34.96
N ALA A 332 13.00 -10.74 -34.63
CA ALA A 332 14.16 -10.08 -34.04
C ALA A 332 14.52 -10.66 -32.66
N GLU A 333 13.53 -10.89 -31.79
CA GLU A 333 13.77 -11.51 -30.48
C GLU A 333 14.17 -12.98 -30.61
N TYR A 334 13.57 -13.72 -31.55
CA TYR A 334 13.98 -15.09 -31.88
C TYR A 334 15.44 -15.15 -32.32
N SER A 335 15.83 -14.21 -33.19
CA SER A 335 17.21 -14.09 -33.65
C SER A 335 18.17 -13.87 -32.48
N GLN A 336 17.82 -12.96 -31.56
CA GLN A 336 18.67 -12.64 -30.41
C GLN A 336 18.79 -13.82 -29.44
N VAL A 337 17.69 -14.48 -29.09
CA VAL A 337 17.70 -15.62 -28.16
C VAL A 337 18.52 -16.78 -28.73
N ASN A 338 18.45 -17.02 -30.04
CA ASN A 338 19.26 -18.07 -30.67
C ASN A 338 20.76 -17.75 -30.61
N LEU A 339 21.17 -16.49 -30.71
CA LEU A 339 22.57 -16.11 -30.52
C LEU A 339 23.03 -16.25 -29.06
N THR A 340 22.30 -15.64 -28.13
CA THR A 340 22.78 -15.45 -26.76
C THR A 340 22.53 -16.65 -25.84
N VAL A 341 21.46 -17.41 -26.09
CA VAL A 341 21.08 -18.54 -25.24
C VAL A 341 21.46 -19.88 -25.88
N PHE A 342 21.26 -20.02 -27.19
CA PHE A 342 21.47 -21.29 -27.88
C PHE A 342 22.76 -21.37 -28.70
N ASN A 343 23.48 -20.24 -28.88
CA ASN A 343 24.68 -20.14 -29.70
C ASN A 343 24.48 -20.69 -31.13
N ASP A 344 23.32 -20.38 -31.74
CA ASP A 344 22.90 -20.82 -33.07
C ASP A 344 22.84 -19.63 -34.05
N PRO A 345 23.97 -19.28 -34.69
CA PRO A 345 24.04 -18.18 -35.64
C PRO A 345 23.27 -18.44 -36.93
N GLU A 346 22.98 -19.70 -37.28
CA GLU A 346 22.25 -20.06 -38.50
C GLU A 346 20.75 -19.78 -38.33
N LYS A 347 20.15 -20.24 -37.23
CA LYS A 347 18.75 -19.90 -36.88
C LYS A 347 18.56 -18.39 -36.72
N SER A 348 19.54 -17.72 -36.12
CA SER A 348 19.54 -16.26 -36.02
C SER A 348 19.50 -15.57 -37.39
N ALA A 349 20.32 -16.04 -38.35
CA ALA A 349 20.38 -15.47 -39.69
C ALA A 349 19.09 -15.75 -40.48
N ALA A 350 18.54 -16.97 -40.34
CA ALA A 350 17.27 -17.34 -40.94
C ALA A 350 16.14 -16.44 -40.47
N ALA A 351 16.05 -16.14 -39.16
CA ALA A 351 15.06 -15.21 -38.62
C ALA A 351 15.23 -13.78 -39.16
N LEU A 352 16.46 -13.25 -39.19
CA LEU A 352 16.74 -11.91 -39.72
C LEU A 352 16.32 -11.75 -41.18
N SER A 353 16.52 -12.79 -42.00
CA SER A 353 16.19 -12.75 -43.43
C SER A 353 14.69 -12.58 -43.72
N GLN A 354 13.84 -12.84 -42.72
CA GLN A 354 12.38 -12.72 -42.84
C GLN A 354 11.82 -11.40 -42.33
N ILE A 355 12.61 -10.58 -41.63
CA ILE A 355 12.19 -9.28 -41.10
C ILE A 355 11.97 -8.32 -42.26
N ARG A 356 10.76 -7.75 -42.36
CA ARG A 356 10.40 -6.82 -43.47
C ARG A 356 10.54 -5.36 -43.09
N ASP A 357 10.29 -5.01 -41.84
CA ASP A 357 10.47 -3.66 -41.32
C ASP A 357 11.98 -3.31 -41.28
N PRO A 358 12.41 -2.27 -42.04
CA PRO A 358 13.82 -1.93 -42.16
C PRO A 358 14.44 -1.43 -40.86
N GLU A 359 13.66 -0.78 -39.99
CA GLU A 359 14.16 -0.28 -38.69
C GLU A 359 14.33 -1.43 -37.69
N VAL A 360 13.38 -2.37 -37.66
CA VAL A 360 13.50 -3.59 -36.86
C VAL A 360 14.69 -4.44 -37.34
N LEU A 361 14.84 -4.62 -38.66
CA LEU A 361 15.95 -5.36 -39.25
C LEU A 361 17.29 -4.73 -38.90
N LYS A 362 17.43 -3.41 -39.10
CA LYS A 362 18.66 -2.68 -38.77
C LYS A 362 19.02 -2.83 -37.29
N SER A 363 18.04 -2.67 -36.39
CA SER A 363 18.27 -2.85 -34.95
C SER A 363 18.73 -4.27 -34.61
N ALA A 364 18.12 -5.29 -35.21
CA ALA A 364 18.48 -6.70 -34.98
C ALA A 364 19.86 -7.05 -35.57
N GLN A 365 20.21 -6.49 -36.73
CA GLN A 365 21.55 -6.64 -37.33
C GLN A 365 22.65 -5.99 -36.47
N VAL A 366 22.38 -4.83 -35.88
CA VAL A 366 23.34 -4.18 -34.95
C VAL A 366 23.59 -5.06 -33.73
N ARG A 367 22.53 -5.63 -33.13
CA ARG A 367 22.67 -6.55 -31.99
C ARG A 367 23.48 -7.80 -32.35
N ARG A 368 23.19 -8.43 -33.49
CA ARG A 368 23.96 -9.58 -33.99
C ARG A 368 25.43 -9.25 -34.20
N LYS A 369 25.73 -8.10 -34.81
CA LYS A 369 27.11 -7.65 -35.03
C LYS A 369 27.85 -7.46 -33.71
N GLY A 370 27.19 -6.89 -32.69
CA GLY A 370 27.74 -6.78 -31.34
C GLY A 370 28.15 -8.14 -30.76
N TRP A 371 27.27 -9.13 -30.86
CA TRP A 371 27.56 -10.51 -30.47
C TRP A 371 28.75 -11.12 -31.23
N GLU A 372 28.81 -10.94 -32.56
CA GLU A 372 29.93 -11.43 -33.40
C GLU A 372 31.28 -10.80 -33.04
N GLU A 373 31.27 -9.54 -32.57
CA GLU A 373 32.45 -8.81 -32.10
C GLU A 373 32.81 -9.12 -30.64
N GLY A 374 32.04 -9.97 -29.95
CA GLY A 374 32.21 -10.29 -28.54
C GLY A 374 31.93 -9.12 -27.60
N GLN A 375 31.10 -8.17 -28.03
CA GLN A 375 30.73 -6.95 -27.30
C GLN A 375 29.46 -7.09 -26.45
N ASP A 376 28.95 -8.30 -26.26
CA ASP A 376 27.74 -8.49 -25.46
C ASP A 376 28.05 -8.35 -23.95
N ASP A 377 27.33 -7.40 -23.32
CA ASP A 377 27.35 -6.99 -21.90
C ASP A 377 27.14 -8.12 -20.88
#